data_AF-A0A8J8Q3F2-F1
#
_entry.id   AF-A0A8J8Q3F2-F1
#
_cell.length_a   1.000
_cell.length_b   1.000
_cell.length_c   1.000
_cell.angle_alpha   90.00
_cell.angle_beta   90.00
_cell.angle_gamma   90.00
#
_symmetry.space_group_name_H-M   'P 1'
#
loop_
_entity.id
_entity.type
_entity.pdbx_description
1 polymer ?
#
loop_
_entity_poly.entity_id
_entity_poly.type
_entity_poly.pdbx_seq_one_letter_code
_entity_poly.pdbx_strand_id
1 'polypeptide(L)' 'MPVPGYDPEDIDDTLESLLEDDEIEQHLSDSELEAYRNGEVDLVDLLDGDEIRHILERKDASIDVPD' A
#
# COMPACT_ATOMS: atom_id res chain seq x y z
N MET A 1 0.06 -13.93 -2.34
CA MET A 1 -1.07 -14.65 -1.69
C MET A 1 -2.12 -13.60 -1.36
N PRO A 2 -3.43 -13.85 -1.56
CA PRO A 2 -4.46 -12.88 -1.23
C PRO A 2 -4.49 -12.63 0.29
N VAL A 3 -4.50 -11.36 0.68
CA VAL A 3 -4.68 -10.95 2.08
C VAL A 3 -6.14 -11.26 2.46
N PRO A 4 -6.41 -12.09 3.47
CA PRO A 4 -7.79 -12.47 3.81
C PRO A 4 -8.56 -11.25 4.31
N GLY A 5 -9.54 -10.77 3.54
CA GLY A 5 -10.42 -9.66 3.92
C GLY A 5 -10.48 -8.50 2.93
N TYR A 6 -9.57 -8.44 1.97
CA TYR A 6 -9.53 -7.41 0.93
C TYR A 6 -9.28 -8.05 -0.45
N ASP A 7 -10.02 -7.63 -1.47
CA ASP A 7 -9.74 -8.00 -2.86
C ASP A 7 -8.51 -7.22 -3.35
N PRO A 8 -7.63 -7.81 -4.18
CA PRO A 8 -6.39 -7.18 -4.61
C PRO A 8 -6.62 -5.81 -5.28
N GLU A 9 -7.74 -5.67 -6.00
CA GLU A 9 -8.15 -4.40 -6.62
C GLU A 9 -8.50 -3.34 -5.55
N ASP A 10 -9.15 -3.72 -4.45
CA ASP A 10 -9.49 -2.78 -3.35
C ASP A 10 -8.27 -2.48 -2.44
N ILE A 11 -7.32 -3.41 -2.32
CA ILE A 11 -6.10 -3.21 -1.51
C ILE A 11 -5.27 -2.09 -2.12
N ASP A 12 -5.14 -2.05 -3.44
CA ASP A 12 -4.32 -1.05 -4.12
C ASP A 12 -4.84 0.36 -3.86
N ASP A 13 -6.11 0.63 -4.19
CA ASP A 13 -6.80 1.89 -3.88
C ASP A 13 -6.67 2.27 -2.39
N THR A 14 -6.75 1.28 -1.50
CA THR A 14 -6.58 1.49 -0.06
C THR A 14 -5.15 1.91 0.28
N LEU A 15 -4.14 1.24 -0.27
CA LEU A 15 -2.73 1.58 -0.06
C LEU A 15 -2.44 2.99 -0.58
N GLU A 16 -2.93 3.35 -1.77
CA GLU A 16 -2.81 4.70 -2.33
C GLU A 16 -3.48 5.76 -1.45
N SER A 17 -4.63 5.43 -0.85
CA SER A 17 -5.33 6.35 0.04
C SER A 17 -4.67 6.49 1.42
N LEU A 18 -3.93 5.47 1.87
CA LEU A 18 -3.31 5.43 3.20
C LEU A 18 -1.88 5.94 3.19
N LEU A 19 -1.11 5.67 2.12
CA LEU A 19 0.27 6.11 1.95
C LEU A 19 0.32 7.46 1.24
N GLU A 20 1.16 8.35 1.73
CA GLU A 20 1.51 9.57 1.01
C GLU A 20 2.62 9.26 -0.01
N ASP A 21 2.76 10.08 -1.06
CA ASP A 21 3.83 9.93 -2.07
C ASP A 21 5.21 9.73 -1.42
N ASP A 22 5.55 10.51 -0.40
CA ASP A 22 6.82 10.39 0.33
C ASP A 22 6.97 9.05 1.08
N GLU A 23 5.88 8.42 1.51
CA GLU A 23 5.91 7.08 2.12
C GLU A 23 6.07 6.00 1.05
N ILE A 24 5.39 6.14 -0.09
CA ILE A 24 5.55 5.23 -1.24
C ILE A 24 7.00 5.23 -1.72
N GLU A 25 7.64 6.39 -1.81
CA GLU A 25 9.06 6.55 -2.15
C GLU A 25 10.04 5.89 -1.15
N GLN A 26 9.61 5.63 0.08
CA GLN A 26 10.43 4.94 1.09
C GLN A 26 10.28 3.41 1.02
N HIS A 27 9.16 2.93 0.48
CA HIS A 27 8.88 1.50 0.33
C HIS A 27 9.35 0.96 -1.03
N LEU A 28 9.44 1.80 -2.05
CA LEU A 28 9.79 1.42 -3.40
C LEU A 28 11.19 1.89 -3.79
N SER A 29 11.88 1.11 -4.63
CA SER A 29 13.10 1.57 -5.31
C SER A 29 12.75 2.59 -6.40
N ASP A 30 13.72 3.40 -6.85
CA ASP A 30 13.51 4.40 -7.92
C ASP A 30 12.85 3.80 -9.18
N SER A 31 13.22 2.58 -9.57
CA SER A 31 12.66 1.90 -10.74
C SER A 31 11.23 1.39 -10.52
N GLU A 32 10.89 0.98 -9.30
CA GLU A 32 9.55 0.49 -8.93
C GLU A 32 8.59 1.67 -8.81
N LEU A 33 9.06 2.76 -8.21
CA LEU A 33 8.35 4.03 -8.13
C LEU A 33 8.03 4.59 -9.52
N GLU A 34 8.99 4.53 -10.45
CA GLU A 34 8.76 4.98 -11.83
C GLU A 34 7.68 4.12 -12.51
N ALA A 35 7.74 2.79 -12.36
CA ALA A 35 6.73 1.90 -12.93
C ALA A 35 5.33 2.14 -12.33
N TYR A 36 5.25 2.32 -11.02
CA TYR A 36 4.02 2.68 -10.30
C TYR A 36 3.44 4.02 -10.80
N ARG A 37 4.27 5.07 -10.87
CA ARG A 37 3.85 6.41 -11.36
C ARG A 37 3.41 6.40 -12.84
N ASN A 38 3.91 5.47 -13.65
CA ASN A 38 3.46 5.29 -15.03
C ASN A 38 2.18 4.45 -15.14
N GLY A 39 1.68 3.89 -14.03
CA GLY A 39 0.55 2.97 -14.03
C GLY A 39 0.85 1.64 -14.73
N GLU A 40 2.12 1.22 -14.74
CA GLU A 40 2.55 -0.05 -15.33
C GLU A 40 2.34 -1.23 -14.36
N VAL A 41 2.37 -0.95 -13.06
CA VAL A 41 2.23 -1.90 -11.95
C VAL A 41 1.53 -1.22 -10.77
N ASP A 42 0.83 -2.02 -9.98
CA ASP A 42 0.09 -1.58 -8.80
C ASP A 42 0.95 -1.77 -7.53
N LEU A 43 0.66 -1.05 -6.44
CA LEU A 43 1.38 -1.18 -5.17
C LEU A 43 1.29 -2.61 -4.63
N VAL A 44 0.17 -3.30 -4.87
CA VAL A 44 -0.04 -4.70 -4.47
C VAL A 44 0.87 -5.70 -5.19
N ASP A 45 1.38 -5.33 -6.37
CA ASP A 45 2.33 -6.13 -7.14
C ASP A 45 3.78 -5.83 -6.75
N LEU A 46 4.05 -4.63 -6.23
CA LEU A 46 5.36 -4.18 -5.79
C LEU A 46 5.66 -4.52 -4.32
N LEU A 47 4.64 -4.46 -3.47
CA LEU A 47 4.77 -4.72 -2.04
C LEU A 47 4.46 -6.18 -1.71
N ASP A 48 5.27 -6.74 -0.81
CA ASP A 48 5.01 -8.07 -0.28
C ASP A 48 3.80 -8.07 0.66
N GLY A 49 3.11 -9.21 0.76
CA GLY A 49 1.91 -9.33 1.59
C GLY A 49 2.12 -9.03 3.08
N ASP A 50 3.32 -9.25 3.60
CA ASP A 50 3.70 -8.87 4.97
C ASP A 50 3.85 -7.35 5.13
N GLU A 51 4.36 -6.67 4.10
CA GLU A 51 4.55 -5.22 4.08
C GLU A 51 3.20 -4.49 3.95
N ILE A 52 2.35 -4.95 3.04
CA ILE A 52 0.96 -4.50 2.89
C ILE A 52 0.23 -4.64 4.22
N ARG A 53 0.32 -5.81 4.86
CA ARG A 53 -0.31 -6.02 6.18
C ARG A 53 0.23 -5.02 7.21
N HIS A 54 1.53 -4.79 7.25
CA HIS A 54 2.12 -3.85 8.20
C HIS A 54 1.63 -2.41 8.00
N ILE A 55 1.51 -1.97 6.74
CA ILE A 55 1.00 -0.65 6.37
C ILE A 55 -0.47 -0.52 6.79
N LEU A 56 -1.29 -1.51 6.43
CA LEU A 56 -2.70 -1.57 6.79
C LEU A 56 -2.88 -1.54 8.32
N GLU A 57 -2.18 -2.41 9.07
CA GLU A 57 -2.28 -2.42 10.54
C GLU A 57 -1.81 -1.10 11.17
N ARG A 58 -0.74 -0.49 10.65
CA ARG A 58 -0.22 0.79 11.16
C ARG A 58 -1.20 1.94 10.94
N LYS A 59 -1.82 2.00 9.76
CA LYS A 59 -2.72 3.09 9.37
C LYS A 59 -4.14 2.87 9.91
N ASP A 60 -4.63 1.64 9.96
CA ASP A 60 -5.90 1.26 10.61
C ASP A 60 -5.85 1.56 12.11
N ALA A 61 -4.73 1.26 12.78
CA ALA A 61 -4.48 1.68 14.17
C ALA A 61 -4.29 3.21 14.34
N SER A 62 -4.05 3.95 13.25
CA SER A 62 -4.01 5.41 13.26
C SER A 62 -5.38 6.04 12.99
N ILE A 63 -6.33 5.27 12.44
CA ILE A 63 -7.76 5.62 12.38
C ILE A 63 -8.42 5.21 13.70
N ASP A 64 -7.80 5.55 14.83
CA ASP A 64 -8.41 5.36 16.14
C ASP A 64 -9.40 6.52 16.37
N VAL A 65 -10.67 6.13 16.44
CA VAL A 65 -11.82 6.99 16.77
C VAL A 65 -11.53 7.74 18.08
N PRO A 66 -11.71 9.07 18.15
CA PRO A 66 -11.51 9.80 19.41
C PRO A 66 -12.47 9.29 20.50
N ASP A 67 -11.95 9.13 21.73
CA ASP A 67 -12.68 8.78 22.97
C ASP A 67 -13.88 9.71 23.24
#